data_AF-A0A1M7KGZ9-F1
#
_entry.id   AF-A0A1M7KGZ9-F1
#
_cell.length_a   1.000
_cell.length_b   1.000
_cell.length_c   1.000
_cell.angle_alpha   90.00
_cell.angle_beta   90.00
_cell.angle_gamma   90.00
#
_symmetry.space_group_name_H-M   'P 1'
#
loop_
_entity.id
_entity.type
_entity.pdbx_description
1 polymer ?
#
loop_
_entity_poly.entity_id
_entity_poly.type
_entity_poly.pdbx_seq_one_letter_code
_entity_poly.pdbx_strand_id
1 'polypeptide(L)' 'MSTASEHAGRAALSICEALLLAMNDLGLLSEHEIVGVLRDAAATHENAVGTELEIESHRAVAELINAIIAGGNSVRRS' A
#
# COMPACT_ATOMS: atom_id res chain seq x y z
N MET A 1 -22.65 -1.20 -3.26
CA MET A 1 -21.53 -1.26 -2.29
C MET A 1 -21.39 0.13 -1.68
N SER A 2 -21.22 0.23 -0.35
CA SER A 2 -21.29 1.51 0.37
C SER A 2 -20.12 2.42 -0.02
N THR A 3 -20.43 3.54 -0.67
CA THR A 3 -19.46 4.58 -1.09
C THR A 3 -18.61 5.09 0.08
N ALA A 4 -19.12 5.03 1.30
CA ALA A 4 -18.39 5.40 2.51
C ALA A 4 -17.13 4.54 2.73
N SER A 5 -17.18 3.23 2.43
CA SER A 5 -16.01 2.35 2.60
C SER A 5 -14.94 2.63 1.54
N GLU A 6 -15.36 2.92 0.31
CA GLU A 6 -14.44 3.30 -0.77
C GLU A 6 -13.79 4.67 -0.48
N HIS A 7 -14.57 5.65 -0.01
CA HIS A 7 -14.06 6.96 0.40
C HIS A 7 -13.07 6.84 1.57
N ALA A 8 -13.38 6.00 2.58
CA ALA A 8 -12.46 5.74 3.69
C ALA A 8 -11.15 5.11 3.20
N GLY A 9 -11.21 4.12 2.30
CA GLY A 9 -10.02 3.49 1.72
C GLY A 9 -9.16 4.49 0.92
N ARG A 10 -9.80 5.35 0.11
CA ARG A 10 -9.11 6.39 -0.65
C ARG A 10 -8.49 7.47 0.25
N ALA A 11 -9.17 7.83 1.34
CA ALA A 11 -8.64 8.78 2.32
C ALA A 11 -7.42 8.19 3.04
N ALA A 12 -7.50 6.93 3.49
CA ALA A 12 -6.38 6.24 4.14
C ALA A 12 -5.16 6.14 3.21
N LEU A 13 -5.36 5.77 1.93
CA LEU A 13 -4.29 5.71 0.95
C LEU A 13 -3.60 7.07 0.76
N SER A 14 -4.39 8.14 0.57
CA SER A 14 -3.87 9.51 0.39
C SER A 14 -3.06 9.99 1.60
N ILE A 15 -3.51 9.67 2.82
CA ILE A 15 -2.78 9.99 4.05
C ILE A 15 -1.45 9.24 4.10
N CYS A 16 -1.45 7.93 3.81
CA CYS A 16 -0.23 7.13 3.79
C CYS A 16 0.76 7.61 2.71
N GLU A 17 0.28 7.95 1.51
CA GLU A 17 1.13 8.50 0.44
C GLU A 17 1.78 9.82 0.87
N ALA A 18 1.03 10.73 1.49
CA ALA A 18 1.56 12.00 1.98
C ALA A 18 2.62 11.79 3.08
N LEU A 19 2.41 10.81 3.97
CA LEU A 19 3.37 10.45 5.01
C LEU A 19 4.66 9.88 4.42
N LEU A 20 4.57 8.94 3.47
CA LEU A 20 5.73 8.33 2.82
C LEU A 20 6.53 9.37 2.04
N LEU A 21 5.87 10.28 1.33
CA LEU A 21 6.51 11.41 0.66
C LEU A 21 7.23 12.31 1.66
N ALA A 22 6.59 12.68 2.77
CA ALA A 22 7.23 13.51 3.80
C ALA A 22 8.44 12.81 4.44
N MET A 23 8.36 11.50 4.69
CA MET A 23 9.49 10.72 5.21
C MET A 23 10.66 10.67 4.21
N ASN A 24 10.37 10.58 2.90
CA ASN A 24 11.38 10.66 1.86
C ASN A 24 12.02 12.04 1.76
N ASP A 25 11.22 13.10 1.75
CA ASP A 25 11.69 14.48 1.64
C ASP A 25 12.56 14.90 2.85
N LEU A 26 12.27 14.36 4.03
CA LEU A 26 13.07 14.55 5.24
C LEU A 26 14.30 13.63 5.31
N GLY A 27 14.49 12.73 4.34
CA GLY A 27 15.60 11.78 4.29
C GLY A 27 15.54 10.69 5.37
N LEU A 28 14.36 10.44 5.95
CA LEU A 28 14.15 9.41 6.97
C LEU A 28 14.09 8.01 6.36
N LEU A 29 13.53 7.91 5.16
CA LEU A 29 13.52 6.70 4.34
C LEU A 29 13.86 7.08 2.91
N SER A 30 14.72 6.32 2.28
CA SER A 30 14.94 6.42 0.85
C SER A 30 13.83 5.69 0.07
N GLU A 31 13.71 5.99 -1.23
CA GLU A 31 12.72 5.36 -2.11
C GLU A 31 12.77 3.82 -2.07
N HIS A 32 13.96 3.23 -2.01
CA HIS A 32 14.09 1.77 -1.96
C HIS A 32 13.60 1.17 -0.63
N GLU A 33 13.75 1.90 0.48
CA GLU A 33 13.22 1.49 1.79
C GLU A 33 11.70 1.60 1.82
N ILE A 34 11.12 2.65 1.23
CA ILE A 34 9.67 2.79 1.08
C ILE A 34 9.10 1.64 0.25
N VAL A 35 9.72 1.33 -0.89
CA VAL A 35 9.31 0.18 -1.72
C VAL A 35 9.49 -1.14 -0.95
N GLY A 36 10.54 -1.28 -0.14
CA GLY A 36 10.76 -2.42 0.74
C GLY A 36 9.61 -2.62 1.72
N VAL A 37 9.23 -1.57 2.45
CA VAL A 37 8.10 -1.60 3.39
C VAL A 37 6.79 -2.00 2.69
N LEU A 38 6.52 -1.46 1.51
CA LEU A 38 5.32 -1.81 0.74
C LEU A 38 5.35 -3.28 0.27
N ARG A 39 6.51 -3.80 -0.14
CA ARG A 39 6.67 -5.21 -0.51
C ARG A 39 6.48 -6.15 0.68
N ASP A 40 7.00 -5.78 1.84
CA ASP A 40 6.82 -6.56 3.06
C ASP A 40 5.34 -6.61 3.48
N ALA A 41 4.63 -5.48 3.32
CA ALA A 41 3.18 -5.44 3.52
C ALA A 41 2.45 -6.36 2.52
N ALA A 42 2.76 -6.28 1.22
CA ALA A 42 2.17 -7.16 0.21
C ALA A 42 2.43 -8.64 0.53
N ALA A 43 3.67 -9.01 0.86
CA ALA A 43 4.04 -10.39 1.21
C ALA A 43 3.30 -10.86 2.48
N THR A 44 3.09 -10.00 3.46
CA THR A 44 2.32 -10.33 4.67
C THR A 44 0.88 -10.68 4.33
N HIS A 45 0.27 -9.94 3.40
CA HIS A 45 -1.07 -10.21 2.91
C HIS A 45 -1.11 -11.47 2.00
N GLU A 46 -0.15 -11.67 1.11
CA GLU A 46 -0.09 -12.88 0.25
C GLU A 46 0.05 -14.18 1.06
N ASN A 47 0.77 -14.13 2.18
CA ASN A 47 1.01 -15.27 3.05
C ASN A 47 0.02 -15.37 4.22
N ALA A 48 -1.05 -14.55 4.22
CA ALA A 48 -2.07 -14.62 5.25
C ALA A 48 -2.80 -15.97 5.21
N VAL A 49 -3.00 -16.55 6.40
CA VAL A 49 -3.72 -17.81 6.59
C VAL A 49 -5.06 -17.55 7.25
N GLY A 50 -6.10 -18.24 6.81
CA GLY A 50 -7.46 -18.04 7.30
C GLY A 50 -8.48 -18.84 6.50
N THR A 51 -9.74 -18.44 6.58
CA THR A 51 -10.80 -18.94 5.70
C THR A 51 -10.55 -18.52 4.25
N GLU A 52 -11.14 -19.23 3.28
CA GLU A 52 -10.98 -18.89 1.84
C GLU A 52 -11.36 -17.43 1.55
N LEU A 53 -12.41 -16.93 2.21
CA LEU A 53 -12.88 -15.55 2.05
C LEU A 53 -11.91 -14.52 2.63
N GLU A 54 -11.24 -14.84 3.74
CA GLU A 54 -10.18 -14.00 4.29
C GLU A 54 -8.95 -14.02 3.39
N ILE A 55 -8.55 -15.19 2.90
CA ILE A 55 -7.41 -15.34 1.97
C ILE A 55 -7.67 -14.54 0.68
N GLU A 56 -8.87 -14.60 0.11
CA GLU A 56 -9.24 -13.82 -1.07
C GLU A 56 -9.18 -12.31 -0.81
N SER A 57 -9.67 -11.85 0.35
CA SER A 57 -9.57 -10.45 0.78
C SER A 57 -8.10 -10.01 0.93
N HIS A 58 -7.28 -10.84 1.58
CA HIS A 58 -5.85 -10.56 1.74
C HIS A 58 -5.12 -10.51 0.39
N ARG A 59 -5.43 -11.42 -0.54
CA ARG A 59 -4.87 -11.39 -1.91
C ARG A 59 -5.24 -10.10 -2.66
N ALA A 60 -6.51 -9.67 -2.58
CA ALA A 60 -6.93 -8.43 -3.20
C ALA A 60 -6.18 -7.20 -2.65
N VAL A 61 -5.89 -7.19 -1.34
CA VAL A 61 -5.05 -6.14 -0.72
C VAL A 61 -3.61 -6.19 -1.24
N ALA A 62 -3.01 -7.37 -1.33
CA ALA A 62 -1.64 -7.52 -1.86
C ALA A 62 -1.54 -7.06 -3.33
N GLU A 63 -2.50 -7.43 -4.16
CA GLU A 63 -2.58 -6.99 -5.56
C GLU A 63 -2.66 -5.47 -5.67
N LEU A 64 -3.45 -4.82 -4.80
CA LEU A 64 -3.56 -3.36 -4.76
C LEU A 64 -2.23 -2.70 -4.37
N ILE A 65 -1.52 -3.24 -3.36
CA ILE A 65 -0.21 -2.73 -2.95
C ILE A 65 0.81 -2.88 -4.08
N ASN A 66 0.84 -4.04 -4.74
CA ASN A 66 1.71 -4.28 -5.89
C ASN A 66 1.40 -3.33 -7.06
N ALA A 67 0.12 -3.01 -7.30
CA ALA A 67 -0.28 -2.02 -8.30
C ALA A 67 0.20 -0.60 -7.94
N ILE A 68 0.17 -0.21 -6.66
CA ILE A 68 0.70 1.09 -6.19
C ILE A 68 2.21 1.19 -6.43
N ILE A 69 2.95 0.12 -6.13
CA ILE A 69 4.40 0.04 -6.40
C ILE A 69 4.67 0.15 -7.91
N ALA A 70 3.93 -0.60 -8.74
CA ALA A 70 4.10 -0.62 -10.19
C ALA A 70 3.73 0.72 -10.86
N GLY A 71 2.71 1.40 -10.34
CA GLY A 71 2.28 2.71 -10.80
C GLY A 71 3.31 3.82 -10.56
N GLY A 72 4.35 3.58 -9.74
CA GLY A 72 5.35 4.60 -9.40
C GLY A 72 4.78 5.75 -8.57
N ASN A 73 3.62 5.53 -7.93
CA ASN A 73 2.97 6.53 -7.08
C ASN A 73 3.67 6.68 -5.72
N SER A 74 4.52 5.72 -5.36
CA SER A 74 5.17 5.67 -4.05
C SER A 74 6.19 6.78 -3.82
N VAL A 75 6.81 7.30 -4.89
CA VAL A 75 7.76 8.43 -4.85
C VAL A 75 7.69 9.08 -6.23
N ARG A 76 7.08 10.26 -6.34
CA ARG A 76 6.83 10.89 -7.65
C ARG A 76 8.11 10.98 -8.48
N ARG A 77 8.16 10.26 -9.59
CA ARG A 77 9.13 10.48 -10.69
C ARG A 77 8.98 11.92 -11.20
N SER A 78 9.93 12.77 -10.87
CA SER A 78 10.22 14.04 -11.55
C SER A 78 10.71 13.81 -12.96
#